data_AF-A0A850M134-F1
#
_entry.id   AF-A0A850M134-F1
#
_cell.length_a   1.000
_cell.length_b   1.000
_cell.length_c   1.000
_cell.angle_alpha   90.00
_cell.angle_beta   90.00
_cell.angle_gamma   90.00
#
_symmetry.space_group_name_H-M   'P 1'
#
loop_
_entity.id
_entity.type
_entity.pdbx_description
1 polymer ?
#
loop_
_entity_poly.entity_id
_entity_poly.type
_entity_poly.pdbx_seq_one_letter_code
_entity_poly.pdbx_strand_id
1 'polypeptide(L)'
;MELTDLEAIAKEISTKLGGLLAVKVYIGVANSQGQLLYNDTELDKFSNFVATFVKNHFKYLKVGDHSLPISGRNIMFFRLPKTMLILYSIKGRVGQLLTFKSMLPKYMNSFDQFVREVAPEASPGEMMVEEVKPEVETIPSIPVKAGEKGIFSSRDTYYKEIYPKIAKEFKKVSKFSLIASAILNYCNGENSILDLFNRLKLKEEDFISELFQLYKANWIKIPDYEFYQINCPNCKNKYHYFVPTQLLKTSPCDYIRLQIPASLCEHTFHIIIDKKEKIEVKSIPKIRGIQREIDFSELSIEKLIKFFGQDIFLKLYHALYYNTHVLFLESDNYAEQIIEFMKNFFPQIGYGQEIQSLPREEYIKMSEWYADFLVIDFNSNIIVNEPQETEDFDYELRLFRKILMEEDEKVQIQKTHAEFERLILTWKGIHPSTMSIGSDIIPISNSSEILTNTGEWLIRQNKLKKSDCPISIGRVRLLLNITPKHRNGEYFKAPIQLSNGLFMDVDYNTLAIIKIARHLLEKYG
;
A
#
# COMPACT_ATOMS: atom_id res chain seq x y z
N MET A 1 -49.26 30.79 -4.43
CA MET A 1 -47.79 30.82 -4.57
C MET A 1 -47.48 30.86 -6.04
N GLU A 2 -46.89 31.96 -6.48
CA GLU A 2 -46.84 32.40 -7.87
C GLU A 2 -45.56 31.92 -8.56
N LEU A 3 -45.57 31.81 -9.90
CA LEU A 3 -44.39 31.46 -10.71
C LEU A 3 -43.16 32.36 -10.43
N THR A 4 -43.40 33.54 -9.87
CA THR A 4 -42.41 34.56 -9.50
C THR A 4 -41.35 34.06 -8.52
N ASP A 5 -41.71 33.17 -7.59
CA ASP A 5 -40.78 32.64 -6.59
C ASP A 5 -39.79 31.62 -7.19
N LEU A 6 -40.26 30.77 -8.11
CA LEU A 6 -39.43 29.77 -8.79
C LEU A 6 -38.41 30.44 -9.72
N GLU A 7 -38.85 31.50 -10.42
CA GLU A 7 -37.98 32.34 -11.26
C GLU A 7 -36.90 33.04 -10.43
N ALA A 8 -37.23 33.52 -9.23
CA ALA A 8 -36.26 34.15 -8.33
C ALA A 8 -35.15 33.17 -7.91
N ILE A 9 -35.50 31.93 -7.55
CA ILE A 9 -34.53 30.88 -7.18
C ILE A 9 -33.66 30.49 -8.39
N ALA A 10 -34.27 30.28 -9.56
CA ALA A 10 -33.53 29.97 -10.78
C ALA A 10 -32.52 31.08 -11.12
N LYS A 11 -32.93 32.34 -11.02
CA LYS A 11 -32.05 33.51 -11.24
C LYS A 11 -30.93 33.60 -10.21
N GLU A 12 -31.18 33.28 -8.94
CA GLU A 12 -30.14 33.19 -7.90
C GLU A 12 -29.08 32.15 -8.27
N ILE A 13 -29.51 30.94 -8.65
CA ILE A 13 -28.62 29.84 -9.03
C ILE A 13 -27.81 30.21 -10.28
N SER A 14 -28.48 30.72 -11.31
CA SER A 14 -27.84 31.19 -12.55
C SER A 14 -26.77 32.24 -12.27
N THR A 15 -27.07 33.23 -11.41
CA THR A 15 -26.14 34.31 -11.06
C THR A 15 -24.92 33.78 -10.29
N LYS A 16 -25.15 32.90 -9.31
CA LYS A 16 -24.07 32.33 -8.50
C LYS A 16 -23.15 31.43 -9.31
N LEU A 17 -23.71 30.49 -10.08
CA LEU A 17 -22.92 29.64 -10.95
C LEU A 17 -22.26 30.44 -12.06
N GLY A 18 -22.92 31.48 -12.57
CA GLY A 18 -22.34 32.41 -13.55
C GLY A 18 -21.07 33.07 -13.04
N GLY A 19 -21.06 33.53 -11.80
CA GLY A 19 -19.88 34.09 -11.14
C GLY A 19 -18.77 33.06 -10.93
N LEU A 20 -19.12 31.84 -10.48
CA LEU A 20 -18.15 30.78 -10.21
C LEU A 20 -17.50 30.21 -11.48
N LEU A 21 -18.30 30.02 -12.54
CA LEU A 21 -17.86 29.33 -13.75
C LEU A 21 -17.39 30.28 -14.85
N ALA A 22 -17.59 31.59 -14.66
CA ALA A 22 -17.37 32.62 -15.68
C ALA A 22 -18.09 32.34 -17.01
N VAL A 23 -19.21 31.59 -16.94
CA VAL A 23 -20.09 31.28 -18.07
C VAL A 23 -21.54 31.40 -17.62
N LYS A 24 -22.42 31.94 -18.47
CA LYS A 24 -23.85 31.99 -18.16
C LYS A 24 -24.41 30.57 -18.09
N VAL A 25 -25.10 30.26 -16.99
CA VAL A 25 -25.80 28.99 -16.77
C VAL A 25 -27.30 29.23 -16.87
N TYR A 26 -27.97 28.44 -17.69
CA TYR A 26 -29.40 28.44 -17.92
C TYR A 26 -30.04 27.33 -17.10
N ILE A 27 -31.20 27.61 -16.52
CA ILE A 27 -31.87 26.77 -15.54
C ILE A 27 -33.19 26.25 -16.11
N GLY A 28 -33.43 24.96 -15.94
CA GLY A 28 -34.73 24.33 -16.15
C GLY A 28 -35.15 23.57 -14.90
N VAL A 29 -36.45 23.46 -14.67
CA VAL A 29 -37.01 22.69 -13.56
C VAL A 29 -38.16 21.85 -14.11
N ALA A 30 -38.10 20.55 -13.89
CA ALA A 30 -39.16 19.61 -14.27
C ALA A 30 -39.69 18.85 -13.05
N ASN A 31 -40.98 18.52 -13.03
CA ASN A 31 -41.55 17.60 -12.04
C ASN A 31 -41.23 16.13 -12.39
N SER A 32 -41.63 15.19 -11.53
CA SER A 32 -41.44 13.75 -11.73
C SER A 32 -42.03 13.18 -13.02
N GLN A 33 -43.09 13.81 -13.55
CA GLN A 33 -43.78 13.41 -14.77
C GLN A 33 -43.12 13.98 -16.04
N GLY A 34 -42.07 14.79 -15.90
CA GLY A 34 -41.39 15.45 -17.01
C GLY A 34 -42.06 16.74 -17.48
N GLN A 35 -43.04 17.27 -16.76
CA GLN A 35 -43.61 18.59 -17.04
C GLN A 35 -42.61 19.68 -16.60
N LEU A 36 -42.25 20.57 -17.52
CA LEU A 36 -41.43 21.73 -17.24
C LEU A 36 -42.24 22.75 -16.41
N LEU A 37 -41.74 23.04 -15.21
CA LEU A 37 -42.29 24.05 -14.30
C LEU A 37 -41.64 25.42 -14.54
N TYR A 38 -40.38 25.41 -14.97
CA TYR A 38 -39.61 26.59 -15.34
C TYR A 38 -38.59 26.20 -16.40
N ASN A 39 -38.35 27.08 -17.37
CA ASN A 39 -37.35 26.87 -18.41
C ASN A 39 -36.80 28.20 -18.90
N ASP A 40 -35.49 28.40 -18.80
CA ASP A 40 -34.82 29.49 -19.50
C ASP A 40 -34.92 29.31 -21.03
N THR A 41 -35.06 30.41 -21.78
CA THR A 41 -35.27 30.39 -23.24
C THR A 41 -34.22 29.57 -24.01
N GLU A 42 -32.96 29.57 -23.55
CA GLU A 42 -31.89 28.79 -24.22
C GLU A 42 -32.02 27.28 -24.05
N LEU A 43 -32.81 26.82 -23.08
CA LEU A 43 -33.15 25.42 -22.88
C LEU A 43 -34.36 24.98 -23.71
N ASP A 44 -35.12 25.88 -24.34
CA ASP A 44 -36.33 25.54 -25.11
C ASP A 44 -36.03 24.52 -26.22
N LYS A 45 -34.84 24.61 -26.83
CA LYS A 45 -34.36 23.66 -27.84
C LYS A 45 -34.14 22.23 -27.32
N PHE A 46 -34.13 22.03 -26.00
CA PHE A 46 -34.02 20.74 -25.34
C PHE A 46 -35.30 20.33 -24.60
N SER A 47 -36.38 21.11 -24.66
CA SER A 47 -37.61 20.88 -23.89
C SER A 47 -38.18 19.46 -24.03
N ASN A 48 -38.35 18.97 -25.27
CA ASN A 48 -38.81 17.61 -25.55
C ASN A 48 -37.88 16.53 -24.98
N PHE A 49 -36.56 16.76 -25.07
CA PHE A 49 -35.57 15.85 -24.53
C PHE A 49 -35.61 15.83 -23.00
N VAL A 50 -35.67 16.99 -22.36
CA VAL A 50 -35.75 17.14 -20.90
C VAL A 50 -36.99 16.41 -20.38
N ALA A 51 -38.16 16.67 -20.98
CA ALA A 51 -39.41 16.02 -20.58
C ALA A 51 -39.33 14.49 -20.68
N THR A 52 -38.83 13.98 -21.81
CA THR A 52 -38.67 12.54 -22.05
C THR A 52 -37.65 11.92 -21.09
N PHE A 53 -36.52 12.59 -20.89
CA PHE A 53 -35.45 12.11 -20.02
C PHE A 53 -35.94 12.00 -18.58
N VAL A 54 -36.57 13.05 -18.06
CA VAL A 54 -37.11 13.09 -16.69
C VAL A 54 -38.14 11.98 -16.50
N LYS A 55 -39.13 11.88 -17.40
CA LYS A 55 -40.16 10.83 -17.33
C LYS A 55 -39.57 9.42 -17.24
N ASN A 56 -38.50 9.15 -17.96
CA ASN A 56 -37.89 7.82 -18.01
C ASN A 56 -36.89 7.54 -16.90
N HIS A 57 -36.19 8.57 -16.39
CA HIS A 57 -35.02 8.38 -15.51
C HIS A 57 -35.20 8.87 -14.08
N PHE A 58 -36.27 9.61 -13.79
CA PHE A 58 -36.48 10.21 -12.46
C PHE A 58 -36.48 9.18 -11.32
N LYS A 59 -37.07 8.00 -11.54
CA LYS A 59 -37.13 6.91 -10.56
C LYS A 59 -35.81 6.15 -10.37
N TYR A 60 -34.88 6.26 -11.33
CA TYR A 60 -33.60 5.55 -11.28
C TYR A 60 -32.48 6.37 -10.62
N LEU A 61 -32.69 7.67 -10.45
CA LEU A 61 -31.75 8.56 -9.76
C LEU A 61 -32.15 8.71 -8.30
N LYS A 62 -31.20 8.56 -7.37
CA LYS A 62 -31.44 8.87 -5.96
C LYS A 62 -31.46 10.37 -5.75
N VAL A 63 -32.14 10.82 -4.71
CA VAL A 63 -32.10 12.24 -4.31
C VAL A 63 -30.65 12.64 -4.05
N GLY A 64 -30.19 13.71 -4.71
CA GLY A 64 -28.80 14.17 -4.68
C GLY A 64 -27.92 13.66 -5.82
N ASP A 65 -28.38 12.67 -6.59
CA ASP A 65 -27.68 12.19 -7.77
C ASP A 65 -27.81 13.14 -8.96
N HIS A 66 -26.99 12.91 -9.97
CA HIS A 66 -26.99 13.67 -11.21
C HIS A 66 -26.81 12.76 -12.43
N SER A 67 -27.12 13.28 -13.62
CA SER A 67 -26.92 12.57 -14.89
C SER A 67 -26.48 13.52 -16.01
N LEU A 68 -25.73 12.98 -16.96
CA LEU A 68 -25.17 13.65 -18.15
C LEU A 68 -25.63 12.94 -19.43
N PRO A 69 -26.88 13.13 -19.85
CA PRO A 69 -27.48 12.24 -20.84
C PRO A 69 -27.18 12.61 -22.30
N ILE A 70 -26.54 13.76 -22.56
CA ILE A 70 -26.13 14.16 -23.91
C ILE A 70 -24.61 14.38 -23.95
N SER A 71 -23.90 13.47 -24.63
CA SER A 71 -22.47 13.64 -24.88
C SER A 71 -22.21 14.90 -25.73
N GLY A 72 -21.17 15.66 -25.38
CA GLY A 72 -20.77 16.87 -26.11
C GLY A 72 -21.65 18.10 -25.87
N ARG A 73 -22.64 18.04 -24.97
CA ARG A 73 -23.41 19.20 -24.52
C ARG A 73 -23.23 19.41 -23.02
N ASN A 74 -23.06 20.66 -22.60
CA ASN A 74 -22.99 21.01 -21.18
C ASN A 74 -24.40 21.12 -20.59
N ILE A 75 -25.11 19.99 -20.53
CA ILE A 75 -26.40 19.86 -19.87
C ILE A 75 -26.29 18.82 -18.77
N MET A 76 -26.74 19.15 -17.56
CA MET A 76 -26.72 18.26 -16.42
C MET A 76 -28.03 18.30 -15.66
N PHE A 77 -28.45 17.13 -15.19
CA PHE A 77 -29.68 16.92 -14.44
C PHE A 77 -29.32 16.59 -13.00
N PHE A 78 -29.98 17.21 -12.02
CA PHE A 78 -29.86 16.90 -10.60
C PHE A 78 -31.20 16.46 -10.06
N ARG A 79 -31.22 15.31 -9.36
CA ARG A 79 -32.42 14.78 -8.74
C ARG A 79 -32.63 15.44 -7.38
N LEU A 80 -33.71 16.21 -7.25
CA LEU A 80 -34.21 16.74 -5.97
C LEU A 80 -35.20 15.73 -5.37
N PRO A 81 -36.00 16.00 -4.33
CA PRO A 81 -37.01 15.04 -3.87
C PRO A 81 -38.27 14.95 -4.76
N LYS A 82 -38.87 16.07 -5.15
CA LYS A 82 -40.08 16.10 -6.03
C LYS A 82 -39.81 16.58 -7.46
N THR A 83 -38.63 17.16 -7.70
CA THR A 83 -38.27 17.76 -9.00
C THR A 83 -36.93 17.25 -9.53
N MET A 84 -36.65 17.61 -10.77
CA MET A 84 -35.34 17.52 -11.40
C MET A 84 -34.91 18.93 -11.82
N LEU A 85 -33.73 19.33 -11.38
CA LEU A 85 -33.10 20.60 -11.77
C LEU A 85 -32.19 20.35 -12.97
N ILE A 86 -32.32 21.17 -14.00
CA ILE A 86 -31.52 21.11 -15.22
C ILE A 86 -30.61 22.33 -15.27
N LEU A 87 -29.31 22.11 -15.42
CA LEU A 87 -28.32 23.15 -15.67
C LEU A 87 -27.79 23.02 -17.08
N TYR A 88 -27.76 24.12 -17.83
CA TYR A 88 -27.19 24.15 -19.17
C TYR A 88 -26.23 25.33 -19.35
N SER A 89 -25.12 25.13 -20.03
CA SER A 89 -24.27 26.23 -20.48
C SER A 89 -23.90 26.08 -21.96
N ILE A 90 -23.83 27.20 -22.69
CA ILE A 90 -23.45 27.17 -24.12
C ILE A 90 -21.96 26.84 -24.29
N LYS A 91 -21.13 27.27 -23.33
CA LYS A 91 -19.68 27.10 -23.32
C LYS A 91 -19.22 26.54 -21.95
N GLY A 92 -17.97 26.10 -21.89
CA GLY A 92 -17.38 25.49 -20.69
C GLY A 92 -17.22 23.99 -20.81
N ARG A 93 -16.72 23.35 -19.75
CA ARG A 93 -16.62 21.89 -19.64
C ARG A 93 -17.82 21.38 -18.84
N VAL A 94 -18.46 20.29 -19.28
CA VAL A 94 -19.60 19.68 -18.58
C VAL A 94 -19.35 19.49 -17.07
N GLY A 95 -18.13 19.04 -16.72
CA GLY A 95 -17.73 18.84 -15.32
C GLY A 95 -17.72 20.10 -14.45
N GLN A 96 -17.71 21.30 -15.03
CA GLN A 96 -17.84 22.55 -14.27
C GLN A 96 -19.24 22.68 -13.64
N LEU A 97 -20.28 22.15 -14.28
CA LEU A 97 -21.63 22.16 -13.71
C LEU A 97 -21.72 21.31 -12.42
N LEU A 98 -20.79 20.37 -12.20
CA LEU A 98 -20.75 19.53 -10.97
C LEU A 98 -20.46 20.34 -9.72
N THR A 99 -19.91 21.55 -9.87
CA THR A 99 -19.74 22.49 -8.76
C THR A 99 -21.07 22.82 -8.09
N PHE A 100 -22.21 22.72 -8.79
CA PHE A 100 -23.52 22.91 -8.18
C PHE A 100 -23.86 21.83 -7.15
N LYS A 101 -23.24 20.64 -7.20
CA LYS A 101 -23.52 19.55 -6.26
C LYS A 101 -23.30 19.96 -4.80
N SER A 102 -22.28 20.78 -4.52
CA SER A 102 -22.04 21.28 -3.15
C SER A 102 -23.08 22.31 -2.70
N MET A 103 -23.77 22.96 -3.63
CA MET A 103 -24.83 23.92 -3.36
C MET A 103 -26.21 23.27 -3.26
N LEU A 104 -26.35 22.03 -3.73
CA LEU A 104 -27.62 21.31 -3.83
C LEU A 104 -28.40 21.26 -2.51
N PRO A 105 -27.81 20.95 -1.33
CA PRO A 105 -28.55 20.90 -0.07
C PRO A 105 -29.28 22.19 0.29
N LYS A 106 -28.72 23.35 -0.11
CA LYS A 106 -29.34 24.65 0.13
C LYS A 106 -30.68 24.80 -0.60
N TYR A 107 -30.80 24.22 -1.79
CA TYR A 107 -31.94 24.43 -2.68
C TYR A 107 -32.96 23.28 -2.69
N MET A 108 -32.62 22.12 -2.10
CA MET A 108 -33.50 20.94 -2.09
C MET A 108 -34.90 21.26 -1.57
N ASN A 109 -34.99 21.90 -0.40
CA ASN A 109 -36.29 22.20 0.22
C ASN A 109 -37.05 23.32 -0.51
N SER A 110 -36.34 24.24 -1.16
CA SER A 110 -36.98 25.37 -1.84
C SER A 110 -37.77 24.90 -3.05
N PHE A 111 -37.20 24.04 -3.90
CA PHE A 111 -37.89 23.56 -5.10
C PHE A 111 -39.10 22.68 -4.83
N ASP A 112 -39.08 21.90 -3.74
CA ASP A 112 -40.17 20.97 -3.42
C ASP A 112 -41.46 21.67 -3.00
N GLN A 113 -41.38 22.91 -2.50
CA GLN A 113 -42.56 23.70 -2.13
C GLN A 113 -43.41 24.13 -3.34
N PHE A 114 -42.83 24.12 -4.55
CA PHE A 114 -43.51 24.56 -5.77
C PHE A 114 -44.24 23.43 -6.51
N VAL A 115 -43.96 22.17 -6.17
CA VAL A 115 -44.69 21.03 -6.72
C VAL A 115 -45.89 20.78 -5.83
N ARG A 116 -47.08 21.18 -6.31
CA ARG A 116 -48.34 20.73 -5.70
C ARG A 116 -48.30 19.20 -5.62
N GLU A 117 -48.68 18.64 -4.48
CA GLU A 117 -48.74 17.19 -4.31
C GLU A 117 -49.68 16.63 -5.37
N VAL A 118 -49.09 16.12 -6.45
CA VAL A 118 -49.78 15.21 -7.34
C VAL A 118 -50.02 14.00 -6.45
N ALA A 119 -51.29 13.73 -6.15
CA ALA A 119 -51.70 12.56 -5.38
C ALA A 119 -50.88 11.37 -5.89
N PRO A 120 -50.25 10.59 -5.00
CA PRO A 120 -49.35 9.52 -5.41
C PRO A 120 -50.09 8.69 -6.47
N GLU A 121 -49.58 8.71 -7.70
CA GLU A 121 -50.08 7.81 -8.74
C GLU A 121 -50.05 6.42 -8.11
N ALA A 122 -51.24 5.81 -8.00
CA ALA A 122 -51.37 4.46 -7.48
C ALA A 122 -50.30 3.63 -8.16
N SER A 123 -49.34 3.17 -7.35
CA SER A 123 -48.23 2.35 -7.82
C SER A 123 -48.81 1.32 -8.78
N PRO A 124 -48.38 1.27 -10.05
CA PRO A 124 -48.84 0.22 -10.95
C PRO A 124 -48.53 -1.08 -10.22
N GLY A 125 -49.60 -1.83 -9.95
CA GLY A 125 -49.62 -2.89 -8.94
C GLY A 125 -48.32 -3.66 -8.96
N GLU A 126 -47.71 -3.79 -7.77
CA GLU A 126 -46.68 -4.79 -7.54
C GLU A 126 -47.16 -6.07 -8.22
N MET A 127 -46.57 -6.39 -9.38
CA MET A 127 -46.61 -7.74 -9.88
C MET A 127 -45.95 -8.54 -8.76
N MET A 128 -46.77 -9.25 -8.00
CA MET A 128 -46.31 -10.26 -7.07
C MET A 128 -45.43 -11.20 -7.88
N VAL A 129 -44.12 -11.01 -7.76
CA VAL A 129 -43.17 -12.09 -7.97
C VAL A 129 -43.45 -13.01 -6.81
N GLU A 130 -44.13 -14.11 -7.11
CA GLU A 130 -44.37 -15.21 -6.18
C GLU A 130 -43.02 -15.54 -5.54
N GLU A 131 -42.96 -15.34 -4.22
CA GLU A 131 -41.76 -15.59 -3.43
C GLU A 131 -41.54 -17.11 -3.37
N VAL A 132 -40.86 -17.63 -4.39
CA VAL A 132 -40.34 -18.99 -4.39
C VAL A 132 -39.34 -19.05 -3.24
N LYS A 133 -39.73 -19.72 -2.15
CA LYS A 133 -38.81 -20.11 -1.08
C LYS A 133 -37.59 -20.76 -1.72
N PRO A 134 -36.37 -20.23 -1.53
CA PRO A 134 -35.19 -20.90 -2.04
C PRO A 134 -35.04 -22.21 -1.28
N GLU A 135 -35.20 -23.32 -2.01
CA GLU A 135 -34.64 -24.60 -1.62
C GLU A 135 -33.14 -24.38 -1.42
N VAL A 136 -32.64 -24.75 -0.24
CA VAL A 136 -31.22 -24.62 0.11
C VAL A 136 -30.45 -25.66 -0.69
N GLU A 137 -30.14 -25.34 -1.94
CA GLU A 137 -29.06 -25.99 -2.67
C GLU A 137 -27.75 -25.43 -2.12
N THR A 138 -27.02 -26.27 -1.38
CA THR A 138 -25.62 -26.03 -1.03
C THR A 138 -24.78 -25.99 -2.31
N ILE A 139 -24.64 -24.81 -2.88
CA ILE A 139 -23.62 -24.51 -3.88
C ILE A 139 -22.28 -24.47 -3.12
N PRO A 140 -21.29 -25.31 -3.47
CA PRO A 140 -19.96 -25.19 -2.89
C PRO A 140 -19.43 -23.79 -3.19
N SER A 141 -19.05 -23.08 -2.13
CA SER A 141 -18.50 -21.74 -2.19
C SER A 141 -17.42 -21.67 -3.26
N ILE A 142 -17.72 -21.00 -4.37
CA ILE A 142 -16.70 -20.50 -5.28
C ILE A 142 -15.85 -19.58 -4.40
N PRO A 143 -14.53 -19.82 -4.24
CA PRO A 143 -13.71 -18.95 -3.45
C PRO A 143 -13.81 -17.57 -4.09
N VAL A 144 -14.42 -16.64 -3.35
CA VAL A 144 -14.29 -15.22 -3.61
C VAL A 144 -12.80 -15.00 -3.65
N LYS A 145 -12.24 -14.78 -4.85
CA LYS A 145 -10.88 -14.28 -4.97
C LYS A 145 -10.85 -13.05 -4.08
N ALA A 146 -10.16 -13.17 -2.94
CA ALA A 146 -9.79 -12.05 -2.12
C ALA A 146 -9.12 -11.07 -3.08
N GLY A 147 -9.86 -10.02 -3.45
CA GLY A 147 -9.28 -8.92 -4.20
C GLY A 147 -8.11 -8.46 -3.36
N GLU A 148 -6.92 -8.50 -3.94
CA GLU A 148 -5.67 -8.00 -3.37
C GLU A 148 -6.00 -6.67 -2.67
N LYS A 149 -6.09 -6.69 -1.34
CA LYS A 149 -6.18 -5.48 -0.52
C LYS A 149 -4.79 -4.88 -0.58
N GLY A 150 -4.52 -4.15 -1.67
CA GLY A 150 -3.21 -3.64 -1.99
C GLY A 150 -2.67 -2.73 -0.89
N ILE A 151 -1.46 -3.03 -0.42
CA ILE A 151 -0.31 -2.13 -0.21
C ILE A 151 -0.50 -0.88 0.70
N PHE A 152 -1.66 -0.59 1.30
CA PHE A 152 -1.93 0.66 2.04
C PHE A 152 -2.24 0.53 3.56
N SER A 153 -1.88 -0.57 4.22
CA SER A 153 -2.36 -0.82 5.60
C SER A 153 -1.92 0.21 6.66
N SER A 154 -0.74 0.85 6.56
CA SER A 154 -0.27 1.80 7.59
C SER A 154 -0.69 3.26 7.33
N ARG A 155 -0.68 3.70 6.06
CA ARG A 155 -1.03 5.08 5.70
C ARG A 155 -2.52 5.38 5.83
N ASP A 156 -3.37 4.37 5.67
CA ASP A 156 -4.80 4.55 5.83
C ASP A 156 -5.16 4.93 7.27
N THR A 157 -4.54 4.29 8.26
CA THR A 157 -4.70 4.68 9.67
C THR A 157 -4.17 6.10 9.88
N TYR A 158 -2.99 6.40 9.35
CA TYR A 158 -2.39 7.72 9.47
C TYR A 158 -3.25 8.85 8.87
N TYR A 159 -3.79 8.68 7.66
CA TYR A 159 -4.60 9.71 7.00
C TYR A 159 -6.03 9.84 7.53
N LYS A 160 -6.52 8.87 8.32
CA LYS A 160 -7.81 8.97 9.02
C LYS A 160 -7.77 9.99 10.17
N GLU A 161 -6.60 10.24 10.75
CA GLU A 161 -6.43 11.13 11.90
C GLU A 161 -6.27 12.62 11.50
N ILE A 162 -6.15 12.93 10.21
CA ILE A 162 -5.77 14.27 9.73
C ILE A 162 -6.98 14.99 9.13
N TYR A 163 -7.41 16.09 9.77
CA TYR A 163 -8.64 16.82 9.41
C TYR A 163 -8.33 18.25 8.91
N PRO A 164 -8.17 18.46 7.59
CA PRO A 164 -7.87 19.78 7.05
C PRO A 164 -9.03 20.77 7.20
N LYS A 165 -8.70 22.03 7.51
CA LYS A 165 -9.65 23.15 7.68
C LYS A 165 -9.32 24.29 6.73
N ILE A 166 -10.32 24.92 6.14
CA ILE A 166 -10.13 26.16 5.38
C ILE A 166 -9.58 27.26 6.31
N ALA A 167 -8.51 27.92 5.87
CA ALA A 167 -7.82 28.96 6.62
C ALA A 167 -8.14 30.38 6.16
N LYS A 168 -8.63 30.55 4.92
CA LYS A 168 -8.95 31.83 4.29
C LYS A 168 -10.39 31.88 3.83
N GLU A 169 -11.05 33.01 4.00
CA GLU A 169 -12.35 33.26 3.38
C GLU A 169 -12.22 33.35 1.85
N PHE A 170 -13.20 32.79 1.14
CA PHE A 170 -13.26 32.83 -0.31
C PHE A 170 -13.57 34.25 -0.79
N LYS A 171 -12.60 34.92 -1.39
CA LYS A 171 -12.85 36.15 -2.15
C LYS A 171 -13.54 35.78 -3.47
N LYS A 172 -14.54 36.56 -3.90
CA LYS A 172 -15.31 36.36 -5.15
C LYS A 172 -14.47 36.21 -6.44
N VAL A 173 -13.18 36.55 -6.41
CA VAL A 173 -12.28 36.59 -7.58
C VAL A 173 -11.25 35.44 -7.57
N SER A 174 -11.18 34.64 -6.50
CA SER A 174 -10.20 33.56 -6.43
C SER A 174 -10.51 32.47 -7.47
N LYS A 175 -9.57 32.25 -8.40
CA LYS A 175 -9.66 31.17 -9.40
C LYS A 175 -8.92 29.95 -8.85
N PHE A 176 -9.63 28.83 -8.75
CA PHE A 176 -9.06 27.55 -8.36
C PHE A 176 -9.18 26.56 -9.51
N SER A 177 -8.29 25.56 -9.53
CA SER A 177 -8.47 24.39 -10.39
C SER A 177 -9.74 23.63 -9.97
N LEU A 178 -10.23 22.74 -10.84
CA LEU A 178 -11.37 21.88 -10.49
C LEU A 178 -11.04 20.99 -9.26
N ILE A 179 -9.81 20.47 -9.20
CA ILE A 179 -9.33 19.64 -8.09
C ILE A 179 -9.25 20.45 -6.81
N ALA A 180 -8.60 21.62 -6.82
CA ALA A 180 -8.52 22.51 -5.66
C ALA A 180 -9.90 22.91 -5.15
N SER A 181 -10.82 23.27 -6.05
CA SER A 181 -12.20 23.60 -5.68
C SER A 181 -12.90 22.44 -5.00
N ALA A 182 -12.70 21.21 -5.52
CA ALA A 182 -13.28 20.01 -4.94
C ALA A 182 -12.69 19.69 -3.56
N ILE A 183 -11.36 19.78 -3.39
CA ILE A 183 -10.68 19.61 -2.10
C ILE A 183 -11.20 20.63 -1.09
N LEU A 184 -11.20 21.92 -1.45
CA LEU A 184 -11.64 23.01 -0.58
C LEU A 184 -13.09 22.84 -0.11
N ASN A 185 -13.99 22.34 -0.96
CA ASN A 185 -15.38 22.08 -0.58
C ASN A 185 -15.54 21.05 0.55
N TYR A 186 -14.55 20.15 0.73
CA TYR A 186 -14.58 19.12 1.77
C TYR A 186 -13.62 19.40 2.94
N CYS A 187 -12.72 20.39 2.84
CA CYS A 187 -11.82 20.83 3.92
C CYS A 187 -12.55 21.66 5.01
N ASN A 188 -13.61 21.13 5.58
CA ASN A 188 -14.40 21.78 6.63
C ASN A 188 -13.98 21.40 8.06
N GLY A 189 -12.95 20.57 8.22
CA GLY A 189 -12.52 20.03 9.51
C GLY A 189 -13.31 18.82 10.02
N GLU A 190 -14.28 18.33 9.26
CA GLU A 190 -15.09 17.14 9.62
C GLU A 190 -14.69 15.91 8.80
N ASN A 191 -14.09 16.11 7.63
CA ASN A 191 -13.66 15.02 6.76
C ASN A 191 -12.13 14.84 6.89
N SER A 192 -11.69 13.61 7.11
CA SER A 192 -10.26 13.28 7.15
C SER A 192 -9.64 13.30 5.75
N ILE A 193 -8.31 13.38 5.64
CA ILE A 193 -7.62 13.29 4.33
C ILE A 193 -8.04 12.02 3.58
N LEU A 194 -8.19 10.89 4.28
CA LEU A 194 -8.66 9.64 3.68
C LEU A 194 -10.10 9.77 3.16
N ASP A 195 -11.00 10.42 3.90
CA ASP A 195 -12.37 10.66 3.45
C ASP A 195 -12.41 11.54 2.20
N LEU A 196 -11.61 12.60 2.17
CA LEU A 196 -11.47 13.48 1.01
C LEU A 196 -11.01 12.68 -0.21
N PHE A 197 -9.95 11.89 -0.06
CA PHE A 197 -9.39 11.07 -1.13
C PHE A 197 -10.42 10.09 -1.70
N ASN A 198 -11.08 9.32 -0.83
CA ASN A 198 -12.08 8.34 -1.20
C ASN A 198 -13.31 8.95 -1.89
N ARG A 199 -13.75 10.13 -1.44
CA ARG A 199 -14.91 10.83 -2.02
C ARG A 199 -14.61 11.42 -3.39
N LEU A 200 -13.40 11.97 -3.57
CA LEU A 200 -13.02 12.65 -4.80
C LEU A 200 -12.62 11.70 -5.93
N LYS A 201 -12.23 10.45 -5.62
CA LYS A 201 -11.81 9.42 -6.58
C LYS A 201 -10.73 9.93 -7.55
N LEU A 202 -9.82 10.75 -7.04
CA LEU A 202 -8.68 11.28 -7.77
C LEU A 202 -7.51 10.32 -7.69
N LYS A 203 -6.52 10.48 -8.58
CA LYS A 203 -5.23 9.82 -8.41
C LYS A 203 -4.54 10.41 -7.18
N GLU A 204 -3.88 9.57 -6.38
CA GLU A 204 -3.23 9.98 -5.12
C GLU A 204 -2.23 11.12 -5.36
N GLU A 205 -1.38 11.00 -6.38
CA GLU A 205 -0.37 12.02 -6.70
C GLU A 205 -1.00 13.40 -7.00
N ASP A 206 -2.07 13.43 -7.79
CA ASP A 206 -2.77 14.66 -8.16
C ASP A 206 -3.45 15.29 -6.92
N PHE A 207 -4.08 14.46 -6.09
CA PHE A 207 -4.75 14.90 -4.87
C PHE A 207 -3.76 15.48 -3.85
N ILE A 208 -2.71 14.73 -3.53
CA ILE A 208 -1.70 15.12 -2.54
C ILE A 208 -0.93 16.37 -2.99
N SER A 209 -0.57 16.44 -4.29
CA SER A 209 0.11 17.61 -4.86
C SER A 209 -0.76 18.87 -4.76
N GLU A 210 -2.04 18.81 -5.15
CA GLU A 210 -2.95 19.97 -5.08
C GLU A 210 -3.24 20.36 -3.61
N LEU A 211 -3.42 19.37 -2.72
CA LEU A 211 -3.57 19.60 -1.28
C LEU A 211 -2.37 20.36 -0.71
N PHE A 212 -1.14 19.99 -1.11
CA PHE A 212 0.08 20.67 -0.69
C PHE A 212 0.16 22.11 -1.24
N GLN A 213 -0.24 22.35 -2.49
CA GLN A 213 -0.30 23.72 -3.02
C GLN A 213 -1.28 24.59 -2.23
N LEU A 214 -2.45 24.04 -1.88
CA LEU A 214 -3.44 24.74 -1.04
C LEU A 214 -2.87 25.03 0.36
N TYR A 215 -2.16 24.08 0.96
CA TYR A 215 -1.49 24.25 2.25
C TYR A 215 -0.44 25.35 2.19
N LYS A 216 0.51 25.28 1.25
CA LYS A 216 1.59 26.25 1.07
C LYS A 216 1.08 27.66 0.77
N ALA A 217 -0.05 27.77 0.07
CA ALA A 217 -0.71 29.04 -0.21
C ALA A 217 -1.59 29.53 0.96
N ASN A 218 -1.56 28.87 2.12
CA ASN A 218 -2.36 29.17 3.31
C ASN A 218 -3.87 29.18 3.05
N TRP A 219 -4.37 28.41 2.08
CA TRP A 219 -5.82 28.26 1.85
C TRP A 219 -6.44 27.26 2.82
N ILE A 220 -5.67 26.25 3.20
CA ILE A 220 -6.03 25.28 4.23
C ILE A 220 -4.98 25.29 5.34
N LYS A 221 -5.40 24.91 6.54
CA LYS A 221 -4.55 24.57 7.67
C LYS A 221 -4.83 23.13 8.04
N ILE A 222 -3.82 22.45 8.56
CA ILE A 222 -3.94 21.09 9.05
C ILE A 222 -3.62 21.17 10.54
N PRO A 223 -4.64 21.25 11.41
CA PRO A 223 -4.43 21.36 12.85
C PRO A 223 -3.51 20.23 13.32
N ASP A 224 -2.56 20.56 14.19
CA ASP A 224 -1.61 19.63 14.80
C ASP A 224 -0.55 19.00 13.88
N TYR A 225 -0.56 19.26 12.57
CA TYR A 225 0.44 18.73 11.63
C TYR A 225 1.08 19.81 10.77
N GLU A 226 2.38 19.67 10.51
CA GLU A 226 3.07 20.34 9.41
C GLU A 226 3.04 19.46 8.16
N PHE A 227 2.93 20.07 6.99
CA PHE A 227 2.92 19.35 5.71
C PHE A 227 4.14 19.72 4.87
N TYR A 228 5.05 18.77 4.70
CA TYR A 228 6.33 18.97 4.01
C TYR A 228 6.34 18.31 2.63
N GLN A 229 7.02 18.95 1.68
CA GLN A 229 7.41 18.32 0.41
C GLN A 229 8.91 18.04 0.43
N ILE A 230 9.29 16.78 0.35
CA ILE A 230 10.69 16.34 0.30
C ILE A 230 11.02 15.84 -1.10
N ASN A 231 12.22 16.16 -1.57
CA ASN A 231 12.74 15.62 -2.82
C ASN A 231 13.73 14.49 -2.51
N CYS A 232 13.62 13.35 -3.19
CA CYS A 232 14.62 12.30 -3.07
C CYS A 232 16.01 12.83 -3.47
N PRO A 233 17.06 12.59 -2.67
CA PRO A 233 18.39 13.11 -2.96
C PRO A 233 18.96 12.53 -4.27
N ASN A 234 18.51 11.32 -4.65
CA ASN A 234 18.96 10.60 -5.83
C ASN A 234 18.11 10.89 -7.07
N CYS A 235 16.83 10.48 -7.11
CA CYS A 235 15.98 10.63 -8.31
C CYS A 235 15.24 11.97 -8.41
N LYS A 236 15.30 12.83 -7.38
CA LYS A 236 14.59 14.12 -7.33
C LYS A 236 13.06 14.05 -7.37
N ASN A 237 12.47 12.85 -7.29
CA ASN A 237 11.02 12.69 -7.13
C ASN A 237 10.55 13.41 -5.86
N LYS A 238 9.35 13.99 -5.95
CA LYS A 238 8.72 14.74 -4.87
C LYS A 238 7.82 13.82 -4.06
N TYR A 239 7.95 13.90 -2.75
CA TYR A 239 7.12 13.19 -1.79
C TYR A 239 6.55 14.18 -0.80
N HIS A 240 5.38 13.87 -0.25
CA HIS A 240 4.71 14.75 0.71
C HIS A 240 4.42 13.99 2.00
N TYR A 241 4.68 14.63 3.14
CA TYR A 241 4.56 14.03 4.47
C TYR A 241 3.94 14.99 5.46
N PHE A 242 2.99 14.47 6.23
CA PHE A 242 2.49 15.14 7.42
C PHE A 242 3.40 14.77 8.59
N VAL A 243 3.66 15.73 9.47
CA VAL A 243 4.48 15.56 10.67
C VAL A 243 3.72 16.14 11.85
N PRO A 244 3.43 15.38 12.91
CA PRO A 244 2.79 15.90 14.11
C PRO A 244 3.63 17.02 14.76
N THR A 245 3.11 18.24 14.79
CA THR A 245 3.77 19.43 15.35
C THR A 245 4.11 19.26 16.82
N GLN A 246 3.25 18.56 17.58
CA GLN A 246 3.44 18.35 19.01
C GLN A 246 4.62 17.41 19.28
N LEU A 247 4.83 16.39 18.46
CA LEU A 247 6.00 15.50 18.59
C LEU A 247 7.30 16.24 18.29
N LEU A 248 7.33 17.09 17.26
CA LEU A 248 8.51 17.93 16.97
C LEU A 248 8.84 18.87 18.15
N LYS A 249 7.82 19.44 18.79
CA LYS A 249 7.99 20.36 19.93
C LYS A 249 8.42 19.65 21.21
N THR A 250 7.88 18.46 21.46
CA THR A 250 8.12 17.68 22.69
C THR A 250 9.31 16.75 22.60
N SER A 251 9.87 16.56 21.40
CA SER A 251 11.09 15.78 21.20
C SER A 251 12.21 16.28 22.12
N PRO A 252 12.78 15.40 22.96
CA PRO A 252 13.96 15.70 23.75
C PRO A 252 15.15 16.05 22.84
N CYS A 253 15.27 15.35 21.71
CA CYS A 253 16.15 15.74 20.62
C CYS A 253 15.65 17.05 19.96
N ASP A 254 16.54 17.94 19.53
CA ASP A 254 16.16 19.15 18.78
C ASP A 254 15.71 18.86 17.34
N TYR A 255 15.41 17.60 17.03
CA TYR A 255 14.97 17.11 15.73
C TYR A 255 14.07 15.88 15.85
N ILE A 256 13.43 15.52 14.73
CA ILE A 256 12.84 14.20 14.49
C ILE A 256 13.42 13.60 13.22
N ARG A 257 13.34 12.27 13.08
CA ARG A 257 13.84 11.57 11.89
C ARG A 257 12.72 10.75 11.23
N LEU A 258 12.54 10.93 9.93
CA LEU A 258 11.59 10.16 9.11
C LEU A 258 12.33 9.33 8.08
N GLN A 259 11.92 8.08 7.86
CA GLN A 259 12.42 7.29 6.74
C GLN A 259 11.39 7.20 5.61
N ILE A 260 11.85 7.39 4.37
CA ILE A 260 11.01 7.15 3.18
C ILE A 260 10.96 5.65 2.87
N PRO A 261 9.77 5.03 2.88
CA PRO A 261 9.64 3.61 2.58
C PRO A 261 9.96 3.33 1.11
N ALA A 262 10.53 2.14 0.88
CA ALA A 262 10.94 1.68 -0.45
C ALA A 262 9.76 1.51 -1.44
N SER A 263 8.52 1.48 -0.94
CA SER A 263 7.30 1.44 -1.75
C SER A 263 7.07 2.73 -2.56
N LEU A 264 7.62 3.87 -2.11
CA LEU A 264 7.40 5.18 -2.73
C LEU A 264 8.58 5.61 -3.59
N CYS A 265 9.78 5.23 -3.18
CA CYS A 265 10.99 5.51 -3.90
C CYS A 265 11.82 4.25 -3.96
N GLU A 266 12.39 3.95 -5.12
CA GLU A 266 13.40 2.90 -5.18
C GLU A 266 14.58 3.23 -4.25
N HIS A 267 14.87 4.51 -4.00
CA HIS A 267 15.95 4.96 -3.12
C HIS A 267 15.48 5.02 -1.66
N THR A 268 16.27 4.45 -0.76
CA THR A 268 16.12 4.61 0.68
C THR A 268 16.88 5.85 1.14
N PHE A 269 16.22 6.70 1.91
CA PHE A 269 16.82 7.87 2.54
C PHE A 269 16.01 8.26 3.78
N HIS A 270 16.65 8.90 4.74
CA HIS A 270 15.97 9.51 5.87
C HIS A 270 16.03 11.03 5.79
N ILE A 271 15.12 11.64 6.53
CA ILE A 271 14.90 13.08 6.60
C ILE A 271 15.03 13.47 8.06
N ILE A 272 15.82 14.49 8.33
CA ILE A 272 15.94 15.10 9.65
C ILE A 272 15.22 16.44 9.58
N ILE A 273 14.29 16.66 10.50
CA ILE A 273 13.57 17.94 10.64
C ILE A 273 13.88 18.48 12.02
N ASP A 274 14.57 19.62 12.08
CA ASP A 274 14.90 20.27 13.35
C ASP A 274 13.71 21.10 13.89
N LYS A 275 13.80 21.56 15.15
CA LYS A 275 12.78 22.43 15.77
C LYS A 275 12.60 23.80 15.08
N LYS A 276 13.50 24.17 14.15
CA LYS A 276 13.39 25.36 13.30
C LYS A 276 12.81 25.01 11.91
N GLU A 277 12.30 23.79 11.74
CA GLU A 277 11.73 23.25 10.51
C GLU A 277 12.71 23.17 9.35
N LYS A 278 14.02 23.19 9.63
CA LYS A 278 15.05 22.95 8.62
C LYS A 278 15.07 21.46 8.28
N ILE A 279 15.02 21.18 6.98
CA ILE A 279 15.00 19.82 6.45
C ILE A 279 16.40 19.45 5.94
N GLU A 280 16.95 18.35 6.45
CA GLU A 280 18.13 17.70 5.90
C GLU A 280 17.74 16.30 5.38
N VAL A 281 18.33 15.90 4.24
CA VAL A 281 17.99 14.63 3.59
C VAL A 281 19.27 13.84 3.38
N LYS A 282 19.34 12.63 3.94
CA LYS A 282 20.51 11.75 3.88
C LYS A 282 20.17 10.41 3.23
N SER A 283 20.94 10.04 2.20
CA SER A 283 20.76 8.76 1.52
C SER A 283 21.14 7.59 2.43
N ILE A 284 20.34 6.52 2.36
CA ILE A 284 20.62 5.27 3.07
C ILE A 284 21.08 4.23 2.05
N PRO A 285 22.24 3.59 2.24
CA PRO A 285 22.69 2.46 1.42
C PRO A 285 21.64 1.36 1.38
N LYS A 286 21.12 1.01 0.19
CA LYS A 286 20.11 -0.05 0.07
C LYS A 286 20.69 -1.41 0.50
N ILE A 287 20.02 -2.06 1.44
CA ILE A 287 20.01 -3.52 1.55
C ILE A 287 19.22 -4.06 0.34
N ARG A 288 19.90 -4.67 -0.65
CA ARG A 288 19.29 -5.13 -1.92
C ARG A 288 18.25 -6.23 -1.67
N GLY A 289 17.15 -6.20 -2.44
CA GLY A 289 16.29 -7.38 -2.66
C GLY A 289 14.94 -7.43 -1.94
N ILE A 290 14.44 -6.31 -1.43
CA ILE A 290 13.31 -6.30 -0.52
C ILE A 290 12.06 -5.76 -1.24
N GLN A 291 11.21 -6.61 -1.82
CA GLN A 291 9.90 -6.20 -2.38
C GLN A 291 8.76 -7.19 -2.09
N ARG A 292 7.57 -6.62 -1.83
CA ARG A 292 6.21 -7.21 -1.62
C ARG A 292 5.76 -7.52 -0.18
N GLU A 293 4.42 -7.50 -0.06
CA GLU A 293 3.52 -7.24 1.08
C GLU A 293 3.86 -7.94 2.41
N ILE A 294 3.43 -7.31 3.51
CA ILE A 294 3.73 -7.75 4.87
C ILE A 294 2.49 -8.43 5.46
N ASP A 295 2.67 -9.70 5.81
CA ASP A 295 1.82 -10.41 6.75
C ASP A 295 2.57 -10.53 8.09
N PHE A 296 2.02 -9.94 9.14
CA PHE A 296 2.57 -9.92 10.49
C PHE A 296 2.49 -11.28 11.20
N SER A 297 1.67 -12.22 10.72
CA SER A 297 1.66 -13.58 11.26
C SER A 297 2.93 -14.37 10.95
N GLU A 298 3.73 -13.88 10.00
CA GLU A 298 4.98 -14.49 9.53
C GLU A 298 6.10 -13.44 9.55
N LEU A 299 6.39 -12.84 10.71
CA LEU A 299 7.44 -11.84 10.82
C LEU A 299 8.80 -12.41 10.37
N SER A 300 9.56 -11.61 9.63
CA SER A 300 10.94 -11.88 9.22
C SER A 300 11.73 -10.57 9.22
N ILE A 301 13.07 -10.63 9.26
CA ILE A 301 13.90 -9.42 9.17
C ILE A 301 13.58 -8.64 7.90
N GLU A 302 13.38 -9.33 6.78
CA GLU A 302 13.03 -8.70 5.52
C GLU A 302 11.72 -7.91 5.66
N LYS A 303 10.69 -8.51 6.27
CA LYS A 303 9.40 -7.86 6.50
C LYS A 303 9.51 -6.69 7.48
N LEU A 304 10.32 -6.81 8.54
CA LEU A 304 10.58 -5.69 9.44
C LEU A 304 11.32 -4.54 8.77
N ILE A 305 12.33 -4.83 7.94
CA ILE A 305 13.03 -3.81 7.13
C ILE A 305 12.08 -3.19 6.11
N LYS A 306 11.15 -3.95 5.50
CA LYS A 306 10.09 -3.38 4.65
C LYS A 306 9.19 -2.45 5.43
N PHE A 307 8.82 -2.89 6.62
CA PHE A 307 7.84 -2.23 7.46
C PHE A 307 8.39 -0.91 8.00
N PHE A 308 9.47 -0.98 8.76
CA PHE A 308 10.11 0.16 9.41
C PHE A 308 10.97 0.98 8.44
N GLY A 309 11.48 0.34 7.40
CA GLY A 309 12.63 0.85 6.68
C GLY A 309 13.95 0.46 7.37
N GLN A 310 15.03 0.52 6.59
CA GLN A 310 16.37 0.10 7.00
C GLN A 310 16.96 0.89 8.17
N ASP A 311 16.71 2.20 8.24
CA ASP A 311 17.24 3.06 9.31
C ASP A 311 16.56 2.72 10.63
N ILE A 312 15.22 2.77 10.67
CA ILE A 312 14.48 2.46 11.90
C ILE A 312 14.75 1.02 12.36
N PHE A 313 14.81 0.05 11.45
CA PHE A 313 15.18 -1.32 11.80
C PHE A 313 16.57 -1.40 12.45
N LEU A 314 17.57 -0.73 11.86
CA LEU A 314 18.92 -0.75 12.42
C LEU A 314 19.02 0.00 13.75
N LYS A 315 18.23 1.06 13.96
CA LYS A 315 18.11 1.73 15.26
C LYS A 315 17.47 0.87 16.31
N LEU A 316 16.39 0.19 15.97
CA LEU A 316 15.76 -0.78 16.85
C LEU A 316 16.74 -1.91 17.22
N TYR A 317 17.48 -2.40 16.23
CA TYR A 317 18.52 -3.40 16.45
C TYR A 317 19.64 -2.91 17.36
N HIS A 318 20.16 -1.69 17.13
CA HIS A 318 21.16 -1.06 17.98
C HIS A 318 20.67 -0.97 19.42
N ALA A 319 19.48 -0.40 19.61
CA ALA A 319 18.90 -0.23 20.93
C ALA A 319 18.79 -1.57 21.66
N LEU A 320 18.31 -2.61 20.98
CA LEU A 320 18.25 -3.96 21.53
C LEU A 320 19.64 -4.49 21.90
N TYR A 321 20.61 -4.39 20.98
CA TYR A 321 21.96 -4.90 21.19
C TYR A 321 22.66 -4.27 22.41
N TYR A 322 22.46 -2.97 22.63
CA TYR A 322 23.04 -2.23 23.75
C TYR A 322 22.11 -2.13 24.97
N ASN A 323 21.02 -2.90 25.04
CA ASN A 323 20.04 -2.84 26.15
C ASN A 323 19.46 -1.42 26.39
N THR A 324 19.27 -0.65 25.33
CA THR A 324 18.60 0.65 25.39
C THR A 324 17.09 0.45 25.41
N HIS A 325 16.39 1.21 26.25
CA HIS A 325 14.94 1.16 26.32
C HIS A 325 14.32 1.65 25.01
N VAL A 326 13.26 0.98 24.55
CA VAL A 326 12.54 1.33 23.32
C VAL A 326 11.08 1.59 23.66
N LEU A 327 10.56 2.73 23.21
CA LEU A 327 9.16 3.10 23.38
C LEU A 327 8.51 3.20 21.99
N PHE A 328 7.50 2.35 21.75
CA PHE A 328 6.65 2.48 20.57
C PHE A 328 5.45 3.36 20.91
N LEU A 329 5.19 4.38 20.08
CA LEU A 329 3.97 5.17 20.16
C LEU A 329 2.93 4.57 19.22
N GLU A 330 1.95 3.86 19.78
CA GLU A 330 0.89 3.18 19.03
C GLU A 330 -0.35 2.93 19.92
N SER A 331 -1.45 2.49 19.30
CA SER A 331 -2.69 2.09 19.98
C SER A 331 -2.99 0.59 19.90
N ASP A 332 -2.31 -0.13 19.00
CA ASP A 332 -2.75 -1.45 18.53
C ASP A 332 -1.87 -2.62 19.03
N ASN A 333 -0.95 -2.34 19.96
CA ASN A 333 -0.08 -3.32 20.62
C ASN A 333 0.77 -4.19 19.66
N TYR A 334 1.20 -3.66 18.51
CA TYR A 334 2.15 -4.35 17.62
C TYR A 334 3.53 -4.51 18.24
N ALA A 335 3.89 -3.66 19.21
CA ALA A 335 5.15 -3.71 19.94
C ALA A 335 5.43 -5.11 20.48
N GLU A 336 4.45 -5.75 21.12
CA GLU A 336 4.62 -7.10 21.69
C GLU A 336 5.05 -8.14 20.66
N GLN A 337 4.41 -8.14 19.48
CA GLN A 337 4.74 -9.09 18.40
C GLN A 337 6.14 -8.85 17.83
N ILE A 338 6.51 -7.57 17.70
CA ILE A 338 7.83 -7.19 17.19
C ILE A 338 8.91 -7.53 18.22
N ILE A 339 8.65 -7.33 19.51
CA ILE A 339 9.53 -7.75 20.60
C ILE A 339 9.73 -9.26 20.57
N GLU A 340 8.65 -10.02 20.51
CA GLU A 340 8.70 -11.48 20.49
C GLU A 340 9.50 -11.97 19.28
N PHE A 341 9.23 -11.41 18.09
CA PHE A 341 10.03 -11.70 16.91
C PHE A 341 11.51 -11.38 17.11
N MET A 342 11.83 -10.17 17.59
CA MET A 342 13.22 -9.75 17.75
C MET A 342 13.93 -10.65 18.77
N LYS A 343 13.29 -11.02 19.88
CA LYS A 343 13.76 -11.99 20.90
C LYS A 343 14.07 -13.35 20.31
N ASN A 344 13.15 -13.87 19.50
CA ASN A 344 13.33 -15.16 18.84
C ASN A 344 14.46 -15.10 17.80
N PHE A 345 14.63 -13.94 17.14
CA PHE A 345 15.61 -13.79 16.07
C PHE A 345 17.04 -13.55 16.59
N PHE A 346 17.22 -12.75 17.64
CA PHE A 346 18.54 -12.46 18.22
C PHE A 346 18.65 -12.92 19.68
N PRO A 347 18.45 -14.21 19.98
CA PRO A 347 18.40 -14.73 21.35
C PRO A 347 19.72 -14.58 22.13
N GLN A 348 20.82 -14.26 21.45
CA GLN A 348 22.11 -13.94 22.07
C GLN A 348 22.18 -12.51 22.64
N ILE A 349 21.26 -11.64 22.23
CA ILE A 349 21.14 -10.29 22.77
C ILE A 349 20.48 -10.42 24.15
N GLY A 350 21.10 -9.84 25.17
CA GLY A 350 20.42 -9.62 26.43
C GLY A 350 19.25 -8.67 26.16
N TYR A 351 18.03 -9.10 26.38
CA TYR A 351 16.88 -8.21 26.31
C TYR A 351 16.68 -7.62 27.70
N GLY A 352 17.15 -6.39 27.88
CA GLY A 352 16.73 -5.57 29.01
C GLY A 352 15.19 -5.51 29.10
N GLN A 353 14.67 -5.32 30.31
CA GLN A 353 13.25 -5.05 30.49
C GLN A 353 12.91 -3.72 29.81
N GLU A 354 11.70 -3.65 29.23
CA GLU A 354 11.03 -2.43 28.76
C GLU A 354 11.32 -1.99 27.32
N ILE A 355 10.96 -2.86 26.35
CA ILE A 355 10.25 -2.31 25.20
C ILE A 355 8.80 -2.09 25.65
N GLN A 356 8.31 -0.87 25.55
CA GLN A 356 6.97 -0.48 25.98
C GLN A 356 6.18 0.08 24.81
N SER A 357 4.86 0.07 24.96
CA SER A 357 3.92 0.73 24.08
C SER A 357 3.21 1.83 24.88
N LEU A 358 3.07 3.02 24.30
CA LEU A 358 2.44 4.16 24.96
C LEU A 358 1.62 4.99 23.96
N PRO A 359 0.38 5.38 24.28
CA PRO A 359 -0.37 6.30 23.44
C PRO A 359 0.38 7.62 23.21
N ARG A 360 0.25 8.18 22.00
CA ARG A 360 0.94 9.43 21.61
C ARG A 360 0.63 10.58 22.58
N GLU A 361 -0.61 10.67 23.06
CA GLU A 361 -1.09 11.72 23.96
C GLU A 361 -0.49 11.62 25.36
N GLU A 362 -0.14 10.41 25.81
CA GLU A 362 0.51 10.18 27.09
C GLU A 362 2.00 10.51 27.00
N TYR A 363 2.66 10.10 25.90
CA TYR A 363 4.04 10.47 25.64
C TYR A 363 4.24 11.99 25.65
N ILE A 364 3.37 12.75 24.98
CA ILE A 364 3.44 14.21 24.91
C ILE A 364 3.45 14.87 26.30
N LYS A 365 2.82 14.26 27.31
CA LYS A 365 2.77 14.78 28.69
C LYS A 365 4.01 14.44 29.51
N MET A 366 4.79 13.45 29.07
CA MET A 366 5.86 12.83 29.87
C MET A 366 7.16 12.69 29.06
N SER A 367 7.32 13.41 27.95
CA SER A 367 8.41 13.19 27.00
C SER A 367 9.80 13.34 27.62
N GLU A 368 9.96 14.23 28.61
CA GLU A 368 11.20 14.41 29.38
C GLU A 368 11.64 13.14 30.12
N TRP A 369 10.69 12.29 30.54
CA TRP A 369 10.99 11.05 31.27
C TRP A 369 11.54 9.96 30.35
N TYR A 370 11.34 10.12 29.04
CA TYR A 370 11.77 9.19 28.00
C TYR A 370 12.97 9.74 27.20
N ALA A 371 13.69 10.73 27.74
CA ALA A 371 14.87 11.30 27.09
C ALA A 371 15.97 10.26 26.79
N ASP A 372 16.06 9.21 27.62
CA ASP A 372 17.03 8.12 27.47
C ASP A 372 16.48 6.92 26.65
N PHE A 373 15.27 7.03 26.08
CA PHE A 373 14.61 5.95 25.34
C PHE A 373 14.71 6.20 23.83
N LEU A 374 14.91 5.13 23.04
CA LEU A 374 14.61 5.18 21.61
C LEU A 374 13.09 5.22 21.43
N VAL A 375 12.54 6.36 20.99
CA VAL A 375 11.09 6.53 20.83
C VAL A 375 10.72 6.51 19.35
N ILE A 376 9.84 5.58 18.96
CA ILE A 376 9.40 5.39 17.58
C ILE A 376 7.89 5.56 17.50
N ASP A 377 7.41 6.54 16.73
CA ASP A 377 5.99 6.64 16.36
C ASP A 377 5.70 5.65 15.22
N PHE A 378 4.97 4.59 15.57
CA PHE A 378 4.69 3.47 14.67
C PHE A 378 3.74 3.88 13.54
N ASN A 379 2.74 4.70 13.84
CA ASN A 379 1.72 5.14 12.89
C ASN A 379 2.31 6.09 11.83
N SER A 380 3.26 6.92 12.23
CA SER A 380 3.91 7.88 11.33
C SER A 380 5.24 7.39 10.75
N ASN A 381 5.78 6.26 11.25
CA ASN A 381 7.10 5.74 10.93
C ASN A 381 8.21 6.79 11.15
N ILE A 382 8.20 7.42 12.34
CA ILE A 382 9.10 8.51 12.74
C ILE A 382 9.87 8.08 13.99
N ILE A 383 11.18 8.32 14.01
CA ILE A 383 11.96 8.32 15.25
C ILE A 383 11.79 9.68 15.91
N VAL A 384 11.12 9.68 17.06
CA VAL A 384 10.83 10.88 17.84
C VAL A 384 12.02 11.23 18.71
N ASN A 385 12.64 10.24 19.36
CA ASN A 385 13.81 10.43 20.21
C ASN A 385 14.85 9.35 19.92
N GLU A 386 16.12 9.75 19.85
CA GLU A 386 17.26 8.85 19.64
C GLU A 386 18.33 9.20 20.69
N PRO A 387 18.38 8.46 21.82
CA PRO A 387 19.19 8.85 22.98
C PRO A 387 20.70 8.71 22.73
N GLN A 388 21.07 8.06 21.63
CA GLN A 388 22.44 7.79 21.25
C GLN A 388 22.76 8.52 19.96
N GLU A 389 23.75 9.41 20.02
CA GLU A 389 24.38 9.94 18.81
C GLU A 389 25.20 8.82 18.17
N THR A 390 24.59 8.10 17.25
CA THR A 390 25.32 7.13 16.44
C THR A 390 26.18 7.89 15.44
N GLU A 391 27.47 7.58 15.38
CA GLU A 391 28.45 8.32 14.57
C GLU A 391 28.08 8.37 13.07
N ASP A 392 27.43 7.32 12.51
CA ASP A 392 26.79 7.30 11.19
C ASP A 392 25.99 5.98 11.00
N PHE A 393 25.03 5.93 10.06
CA PHE A 393 24.35 4.71 9.60
C PHE A 393 25.33 3.57 9.24
N ASP A 394 26.50 3.92 8.71
CA ASP A 394 27.55 2.96 8.38
C ASP A 394 28.08 2.19 9.60
N TYR A 395 28.04 2.80 10.79
CA TYR A 395 28.38 2.11 12.04
C TYR A 395 27.39 0.98 12.31
N GLU A 396 26.08 1.28 12.24
CA GLU A 396 25.02 0.30 12.47
C GLU A 396 25.11 -0.87 11.51
N LEU A 397 25.36 -0.57 10.25
CA LEU A 397 25.50 -1.59 9.22
C LEU A 397 26.71 -2.49 9.47
N ARG A 398 27.84 -1.94 9.93
CA ARG A 398 29.02 -2.73 10.31
C ARG A 398 28.76 -3.59 11.54
N LEU A 399 28.10 -3.05 12.57
CA LEU A 399 27.73 -3.77 13.78
C LEU A 399 26.83 -4.96 13.44
N PHE A 400 25.74 -4.69 12.71
CA PHE A 400 24.81 -5.72 12.22
C PHE A 400 25.54 -6.81 11.43
N ARG A 401 26.43 -6.44 10.50
CA ARG A 401 27.22 -7.41 9.73
C ARG A 401 28.18 -8.23 10.60
N LYS A 402 28.84 -7.62 11.58
CA LYS A 402 29.80 -8.30 12.45
C LYS A 402 29.13 -9.39 13.29
N ILE A 403 27.94 -9.12 13.81
CA ILE A 403 27.17 -10.08 14.61
C ILE A 403 26.62 -11.22 13.75
N LEU A 404 26.32 -10.94 12.48
CA LEU A 404 26.03 -12.00 11.51
C LEU A 404 27.26 -12.85 11.14
N MET A 405 28.47 -12.42 11.49
CA MET A 405 29.75 -13.08 11.15
C MET A 405 30.38 -13.87 12.32
N GLU A 406 29.62 -14.17 13.39
CA GLU A 406 30.07 -14.99 14.53
C GLU A 406 30.67 -16.36 14.10
N GLU A 407 31.73 -16.85 14.75
CA GLU A 407 32.55 -17.97 14.26
C GLU A 407 32.10 -19.39 14.70
N ASP A 408 31.15 -19.52 15.64
CA ASP A 408 30.69 -20.84 16.10
C ASP A 408 29.67 -21.47 15.13
N GLU A 409 30.23 -22.30 14.27
CA GLU A 409 29.60 -23.05 13.18
C GLU A 409 28.37 -23.88 13.64
N LYS A 410 28.36 -24.45 14.86
CA LYS A 410 27.25 -25.32 15.29
C LYS A 410 26.03 -24.54 15.78
N VAL A 411 26.26 -23.39 16.40
CA VAL A 411 25.19 -22.49 16.88
C VAL A 411 24.58 -21.72 15.71
N GLN A 412 25.38 -21.37 14.70
CA GLN A 412 24.88 -20.87 13.41
C GLN A 412 24.09 -21.93 12.63
N ILE A 413 24.53 -23.17 12.55
CA ILE A 413 23.83 -24.22 11.78
C ILE A 413 22.43 -24.53 12.37
N GLN A 414 22.20 -24.37 13.67
CA GLN A 414 20.86 -24.62 14.24
C GLN A 414 19.87 -23.46 14.05
N LYS A 415 20.34 -22.20 13.98
CA LYS A 415 19.46 -21.01 13.88
C LYS A 415 19.26 -20.50 12.46
N THR A 416 20.23 -20.73 11.58
CA THR A 416 20.28 -20.06 10.28
C THR A 416 19.94 -21.02 9.10
N HIS A 417 20.08 -22.33 9.25
CA HIS A 417 20.38 -23.17 8.07
C HIS A 417 19.23 -23.43 7.06
N ALA A 418 17.95 -23.32 7.41
CA ALA A 418 16.87 -23.56 6.42
C ALA A 418 16.41 -22.29 5.68
N GLU A 419 16.29 -21.17 6.38
CA GLU A 419 15.83 -19.89 5.80
C GLU A 419 17.00 -19.08 5.19
N PHE A 420 18.20 -19.19 5.77
CA PHE A 420 19.37 -18.43 5.34
C PHE A 420 20.02 -18.99 4.06
N GLU A 421 20.04 -20.31 3.89
CA GLU A 421 20.47 -20.97 2.64
C GLU A 421 19.58 -20.54 1.46
N ARG A 422 18.25 -20.43 1.69
CA ARG A 422 17.30 -19.95 0.66
C ARG A 422 17.57 -18.49 0.29
N LEU A 423 17.82 -17.64 1.28
CA LEU A 423 18.05 -16.20 1.08
C LEU A 423 19.41 -15.92 0.42
N ILE A 424 20.48 -16.61 0.81
CA ILE A 424 21.83 -16.41 0.25
C ILE A 424 21.94 -16.88 -1.21
N LEU A 425 21.32 -18.00 -1.57
CA LEU A 425 21.34 -18.49 -2.96
C LEU A 425 20.58 -17.56 -3.90
N THR A 426 19.50 -16.96 -3.42
CA THR A 426 18.72 -15.96 -4.19
C THR A 426 19.46 -14.60 -4.30
N TRP A 427 20.32 -14.27 -3.33
CA TRP A 427 21.02 -12.97 -3.24
C TRP A 427 22.15 -12.78 -4.26
N LYS A 428 22.66 -13.86 -4.88
CA LYS A 428 23.72 -13.78 -5.91
C LYS A 428 23.22 -13.64 -7.35
N GLY A 429 21.91 -13.54 -7.57
CA GLY A 429 21.34 -13.49 -8.93
C GLY A 429 21.53 -14.79 -9.72
N ILE A 430 21.88 -15.87 -9.04
CA ILE A 430 21.85 -17.22 -9.55
C ILE A 430 20.52 -17.77 -9.05
N HIS A 431 19.51 -17.87 -9.92
CA HIS A 431 18.39 -18.74 -9.57
C HIS A 431 18.99 -20.13 -9.36
N PRO A 432 18.95 -20.71 -8.14
CA PRO A 432 19.40 -22.07 -7.96
C PRO A 432 18.58 -22.90 -8.95
N SER A 433 19.28 -23.55 -9.87
CA SER A 433 18.60 -24.35 -10.87
C SER A 433 17.90 -25.47 -10.12
N THR A 434 16.58 -25.60 -10.23
CA THR A 434 15.89 -26.72 -9.59
C THR A 434 15.95 -27.93 -10.51
N MET A 435 16.13 -29.12 -9.95
CA MET A 435 15.84 -30.37 -10.66
C MET A 435 14.58 -31.01 -10.09
N SER A 436 13.84 -31.70 -10.95
CA SER A 436 12.79 -32.62 -10.52
C SER A 436 13.24 -34.07 -10.75
N ILE A 437 13.05 -34.92 -9.73
CA ILE A 437 13.25 -36.37 -9.82
C ILE A 437 12.03 -37.05 -9.19
N GLY A 438 11.22 -37.73 -10.02
CA GLY A 438 9.92 -38.22 -9.58
C GLY A 438 9.02 -37.06 -9.16
N SER A 439 8.50 -37.11 -7.93
CA SER A 439 7.72 -36.03 -7.31
C SER A 439 8.57 -34.99 -6.55
N ASP A 440 9.86 -35.25 -6.36
CA ASP A 440 10.74 -34.38 -5.58
C ASP A 440 11.21 -33.20 -6.44
N ILE A 441 11.12 -31.98 -5.91
CA ILE A 441 11.76 -30.79 -6.47
C ILE A 441 12.94 -30.44 -5.57
N ILE A 442 14.15 -30.52 -6.11
CA ILE A 442 15.40 -30.37 -5.37
C ILE A 442 16.12 -29.12 -5.89
N PRO A 443 16.44 -28.14 -5.02
CA PRO A 443 17.26 -27.00 -5.41
C PRO A 443 18.70 -27.45 -5.68
N ILE A 444 19.35 -26.86 -6.68
CA ILE A 444 20.73 -27.19 -7.06
C ILE A 444 21.56 -25.91 -7.10
N SER A 445 22.68 -25.93 -6.39
CA SER A 445 23.65 -24.84 -6.31
C SER A 445 24.81 -25.01 -7.30
N ASN A 446 25.18 -26.24 -7.65
CA ASN A 446 26.22 -26.57 -8.62
C ASN A 446 25.86 -27.79 -9.49
N SER A 447 26.46 -27.95 -10.66
CA SER A 447 26.10 -29.08 -11.53
C SER A 447 26.41 -30.46 -10.92
N SER A 448 27.44 -30.60 -10.08
CA SER A 448 27.76 -31.88 -9.39
C SER A 448 26.66 -32.38 -8.46
N GLU A 449 25.86 -31.48 -7.89
CA GLU A 449 24.70 -31.84 -7.06
C GLU A 449 23.62 -32.57 -7.86
N ILE A 450 23.52 -32.38 -9.19
CA ILE A 450 22.57 -33.14 -10.03
C ILE A 450 22.83 -34.64 -9.90
N LEU A 451 24.09 -35.05 -10.03
CA LEU A 451 24.50 -36.45 -9.94
C LEU A 451 24.41 -36.98 -8.51
N THR A 452 24.85 -36.17 -7.54
CA THR A 452 24.80 -36.53 -6.12
C THR A 452 23.36 -36.75 -5.67
N ASN A 453 22.47 -35.79 -5.93
CA ASN A 453 21.04 -35.87 -5.58
C ASN A 453 20.33 -37.01 -6.31
N THR A 454 20.72 -37.31 -7.55
CA THR A 454 20.20 -38.48 -8.28
C THR A 454 20.65 -39.80 -7.65
N GLY A 455 21.93 -39.91 -7.26
CA GLY A 455 22.46 -41.07 -6.54
C GLY A 455 21.75 -41.28 -5.21
N GLU A 456 21.61 -40.21 -4.41
CA GLU A 456 20.90 -40.25 -3.12
C GLU A 456 19.41 -40.58 -3.28
N TRP A 457 18.75 -40.04 -4.30
CA TRP A 457 17.36 -40.39 -4.59
C TRP A 457 17.22 -41.88 -4.92
N LEU A 458 18.08 -42.43 -5.78
CA LEU A 458 18.07 -43.87 -6.11
C LEU A 458 18.36 -44.75 -4.88
N ILE A 459 19.24 -44.32 -3.98
CA ILE A 459 19.50 -45.03 -2.72
C ILE A 459 18.28 -45.01 -1.81
N ARG A 460 17.63 -43.86 -1.63
CA ARG A 460 16.40 -43.73 -0.83
C ARG A 460 15.27 -44.61 -1.37
N GLN A 461 15.17 -44.74 -2.69
CA GLN A 461 14.23 -45.66 -3.34
C GLN A 461 14.66 -47.14 -3.30
N ASN A 462 15.80 -47.45 -2.67
CA ASN A 462 16.42 -48.78 -2.58
C ASN A 462 16.74 -49.41 -3.96
N LYS A 463 17.02 -48.55 -4.95
CA LYS A 463 17.27 -48.88 -6.35
C LYS A 463 18.75 -48.93 -6.73
N LEU A 464 19.61 -48.26 -5.98
CA LEU A 464 21.07 -48.28 -6.15
C LEU A 464 21.76 -48.88 -4.91
N LYS A 465 22.45 -50.02 -5.09
CA LYS A 465 23.05 -50.82 -4.02
C LYS A 465 24.54 -51.04 -4.25
N LYS A 466 25.25 -51.47 -3.20
CA LYS A 466 26.68 -51.81 -3.29
C LYS A 466 26.99 -52.92 -4.29
N SER A 467 26.05 -53.86 -4.48
CA SER A 467 26.16 -54.95 -5.46
C SER A 467 26.19 -54.48 -6.91
N ASP A 468 25.74 -53.26 -7.19
CA ASP A 468 25.68 -52.71 -8.56
C ASP A 468 27.01 -52.09 -8.99
N CYS A 469 27.98 -51.98 -8.07
CA CYS A 469 29.30 -51.43 -8.35
C CYS A 469 30.29 -52.50 -8.84
N PRO A 470 31.21 -52.16 -9.77
CA PRO A 470 31.46 -50.81 -10.28
C PRO A 470 30.56 -50.43 -11.47
N ILE A 471 30.10 -49.17 -11.51
CA ILE A 471 29.36 -48.62 -12.65
C ILE A 471 30.35 -47.84 -13.52
N SER A 472 30.60 -48.34 -14.73
CA SER A 472 31.55 -47.73 -15.67
C SER A 472 30.92 -46.65 -16.54
N ILE A 473 31.68 -45.60 -16.82
CA ILE A 473 31.36 -44.60 -17.84
C ILE A 473 32.50 -44.54 -18.87
N GLY A 474 32.46 -45.48 -19.80
CA GLY A 474 33.51 -45.71 -20.80
C GLY A 474 34.44 -46.87 -20.43
N ARG A 475 35.57 -46.97 -21.15
CA ARG A 475 36.48 -48.13 -21.05
C ARG A 475 37.25 -48.18 -19.73
N VAL A 476 37.76 -47.03 -19.27
CA VAL A 476 38.67 -46.91 -18.13
C VAL A 476 37.99 -46.27 -16.91
N ARG A 477 37.17 -45.23 -17.12
CA ARG A 477 36.56 -44.45 -16.04
C ARG A 477 35.38 -45.18 -15.40
N LEU A 478 35.30 -45.05 -14.08
CA LEU A 478 34.19 -45.51 -13.26
C LEU A 478 33.45 -44.30 -12.71
N LEU A 479 32.12 -44.32 -12.79
CA LEU A 479 31.25 -43.30 -12.23
C LEU A 479 31.00 -43.57 -10.74
N LEU A 480 30.64 -44.81 -10.40
CA LEU A 480 30.37 -45.26 -9.04
C LEU A 480 31.21 -46.49 -8.73
N ASN A 481 31.80 -46.53 -7.54
CA ASN A 481 32.56 -47.68 -7.06
C ASN A 481 32.55 -47.73 -5.52
N ILE A 482 32.93 -48.89 -4.95
CA ILE A 482 33.01 -49.08 -3.48
C ILE A 482 34.22 -48.34 -2.90
N THR A 483 35.25 -48.09 -3.71
CA THR A 483 36.41 -47.25 -3.38
C THR A 483 36.55 -46.15 -4.43
N PRO A 484 37.07 -44.96 -4.11
CA PRO A 484 37.16 -43.84 -5.05
C PRO A 484 38.32 -44.01 -6.05
N LYS A 485 38.35 -45.14 -6.77
CA LYS A 485 39.37 -45.51 -7.76
C LYS A 485 38.76 -46.01 -9.06
N HIS A 486 39.36 -45.64 -10.19
CA HIS A 486 39.05 -46.16 -11.52
C HIS A 486 39.71 -47.52 -11.78
N ARG A 487 39.41 -48.15 -12.93
CA ARG A 487 39.91 -49.51 -13.28
C ARG A 487 41.44 -49.59 -13.39
N ASN A 488 42.08 -48.51 -13.78
CA ASN A 488 43.54 -48.40 -13.87
C ASN A 488 44.22 -48.14 -12.51
N GLY A 489 43.45 -48.06 -11.42
CA GLY A 489 43.96 -47.81 -10.07
C GLY A 489 44.12 -46.33 -9.69
N GLU A 490 43.92 -45.39 -10.64
CA GLU A 490 43.92 -43.96 -10.36
C GLU A 490 42.71 -43.57 -9.48
N TYR A 491 42.89 -42.58 -8.61
CA TYR A 491 41.80 -42.05 -7.78
C TYR A 491 40.83 -41.21 -8.61
N PHE A 492 39.56 -41.18 -8.16
CA PHE A 492 38.57 -40.23 -8.69
C PHE A 492 39.07 -38.80 -8.50
N LYS A 493 38.78 -37.93 -9.47
CA LYS A 493 39.22 -36.54 -9.40
C LYS A 493 38.39 -35.71 -8.43
N ALA A 494 37.08 -35.95 -8.37
CA ALA A 494 36.18 -35.29 -7.43
C ALA A 494 35.26 -36.35 -6.77
N PRO A 495 35.77 -37.13 -5.80
CA PRO A 495 34.97 -38.15 -5.14
C PRO A 495 33.95 -37.54 -4.16
N ILE A 496 32.69 -37.96 -4.28
CA ILE A 496 31.63 -37.70 -3.29
C ILE A 496 31.17 -39.04 -2.73
N GLN A 497 31.12 -39.16 -1.40
CA GLN A 497 30.60 -40.35 -0.72
C GLN A 497 29.09 -40.21 -0.53
N LEU A 498 28.33 -41.20 -0.98
CA LEU A 498 26.87 -41.26 -0.80
C LEU A 498 26.49 -41.90 0.54
N SER A 499 25.24 -41.70 0.98
CA SER A 499 24.70 -42.18 2.26
C SER A 499 24.83 -43.69 2.50
N ASN A 500 24.87 -44.51 1.43
CA ASN A 500 25.08 -45.96 1.53
C ASN A 500 26.56 -46.37 1.52
N GLY A 501 27.50 -45.43 1.50
CA GLY A 501 28.95 -45.66 1.50
C GLY A 501 29.58 -45.95 0.14
N LEU A 502 28.85 -45.76 -0.97
CA LEU A 502 29.43 -45.74 -2.32
C LEU A 502 30.14 -44.42 -2.60
N PHE A 503 31.13 -44.43 -3.49
CA PHE A 503 31.81 -43.23 -3.98
C PHE A 503 31.42 -42.95 -5.42
N MET A 504 31.06 -41.69 -5.70
CA MET A 504 30.72 -41.17 -7.03
C MET A 504 31.77 -40.15 -7.48
N ASP A 505 32.24 -40.25 -8.72
CA ASP A 505 33.08 -39.21 -9.33
C ASP A 505 32.18 -38.14 -9.97
N VAL A 506 32.37 -36.86 -9.64
CA VAL A 506 31.57 -35.75 -10.19
C VAL A 506 32.37 -34.77 -11.05
N ASP A 507 33.62 -35.10 -11.40
CA ASP A 507 34.48 -34.27 -12.29
C ASP A 507 34.07 -34.37 -13.77
N TYR A 508 32.91 -33.79 -14.08
CA TYR A 508 32.33 -33.73 -15.41
C TYR A 508 31.78 -32.33 -15.69
N ASN A 509 31.73 -31.94 -16.96
CA ASN A 509 30.99 -30.73 -17.35
C ASN A 509 29.48 -30.92 -17.16
N THR A 510 28.74 -29.83 -17.01
CA THR A 510 27.29 -29.84 -16.71
C THR A 510 26.47 -30.69 -17.68
N LEU A 511 26.77 -30.65 -18.99
CA LEU A 511 26.05 -31.45 -19.98
C LEU A 511 26.29 -32.95 -19.81
N ALA A 512 27.53 -33.35 -19.51
CA ALA A 512 27.86 -34.73 -19.21
C ALA A 512 27.16 -35.18 -17.92
N ILE A 513 27.20 -34.38 -16.86
CA ILE A 513 26.49 -34.66 -15.60
C ILE A 513 25.00 -34.93 -15.84
N ILE A 514 24.30 -34.07 -16.60
CA ILE A 514 22.88 -34.25 -16.89
C ILE A 514 22.62 -35.55 -17.66
N LYS A 515 23.44 -35.87 -18.67
CA LYS A 515 23.32 -37.13 -19.44
C LYS A 515 23.55 -38.36 -18.56
N ILE A 516 24.52 -38.29 -17.66
CA ILE A 516 24.87 -39.39 -16.75
C ILE A 516 23.75 -39.59 -15.73
N ALA A 517 23.23 -38.51 -15.15
CA ALA A 517 22.13 -38.56 -14.21
C ALA A 517 20.89 -39.20 -14.86
N ARG A 518 20.55 -38.79 -16.09
CA ARG A 518 19.49 -39.44 -16.88
C ARG A 518 19.75 -40.92 -17.12
N HIS A 519 20.97 -41.30 -17.48
CA HIS A 519 21.32 -42.72 -17.70
C HIS A 519 21.20 -43.55 -16.41
N LEU A 520 21.60 -43.01 -15.25
CA LEU A 520 21.41 -43.66 -13.96
C LEU A 520 19.93 -43.85 -13.65
N LEU A 521 19.11 -42.82 -13.89
CA LEU A 521 17.66 -42.91 -13.72
C LEU A 521 17.04 -43.90 -14.70
N GLU A 522 17.43 -43.94 -15.98
CA GLU A 522 16.91 -44.91 -16.95
C GLU A 522 17.26 -46.36 -16.60
N LYS A 523 18.42 -46.60 -16.00
CA LYS A 523 18.91 -47.94 -15.70
C LYS A 523 18.42 -48.49 -14.36
N TYR A 524 18.30 -47.61 -13.35
CA TYR A 524 17.99 -48.01 -11.97
C TYR A 524 16.69 -47.40 -11.43
N GLY A 525 16.20 -46.31 -12.00
CA GLY A 525 15.02 -45.53 -11.61
C GLY A 525 13.76 -45.97 -12.33
#